data_AF-A0A511QKJ5-F1
#
_entry.id   AF-A0A511QKJ5-F1
#
_cell.length_a   1.000
_cell.length_b   1.000
_cell.length_c   1.000
_cell.angle_alpha   90.00
_cell.angle_beta   90.00
_cell.angle_gamma   90.00
#
_symmetry.space_group_name_H-M   'P 1'
#
loop_
_entity.id
_entity.type
_entity.pdbx_description
1 polymer ?
#
loop_
_entity_poly.entity_id
_entity_poly.type
_entity_poly.pdbx_seq_one_letter_code
_entity_poly.pdbx_strand_id
1 'polypeptide(L)'
;MKIEEFVQQITAVNRAWKVAQEDCDNYINTHIAKILQEQKSAWQVEFYRSYPTSVWFKTDVENFPSGDVFSVRFGNEAVRSTDGDSKWNAEHIPKILLKSLLTESEYLIATQPKV
;
A
#
# COMPACT_ATOMS: atom_id res chain seq x y z
N MET A 1 8.12 10.55 10.12
CA MET A 1 8.61 9.98 8.86
C MET A 1 7.98 10.77 7.73
N LYS A 2 8.77 11.26 6.79
CA LYS A 2 8.30 12.03 5.62
C LYS A 2 7.57 11.11 4.63
N ILE A 3 6.80 11.72 3.72
CA ILE A 3 6.09 11.01 2.64
C ILE A 3 7.08 10.12 1.87
N GLU A 4 8.23 10.66 1.49
CA GLU A 4 9.23 9.94 0.69
C GLU A 4 9.77 8.70 1.41
N GLU A 5 9.97 8.82 2.72
CA GLU A 5 10.45 7.72 3.57
C GLU A 5 9.38 6.62 3.67
N PHE A 6 8.09 6.97 3.84
CA PHE A 6 6.99 6.01 3.80
C PHE A 6 6.92 5.27 2.46
N VAL A 7 6.95 6.02 1.35
CA VAL A 7 6.88 5.46 -0.01
C VAL A 7 8.04 4.50 -0.24
N GLN A 8 9.25 4.89 0.14
CA GLN A 8 10.43 4.04 0.01
C GLN A 8 10.31 2.75 0.82
N GLN A 9 9.90 2.83 2.09
CA GLN A 9 9.76 1.65 2.95
C GLN A 9 8.67 0.70 2.45
N ILE A 10 7.51 1.23 2.07
CA ILE A 10 6.39 0.45 1.54
C ILE A 10 6.79 -0.22 0.21
N THR A 11 7.45 0.49 -0.70
CA THR A 11 7.94 -0.08 -1.96
C THR A 11 8.99 -1.17 -1.71
N ALA A 12 9.91 -0.98 -0.76
CA ALA A 12 10.93 -1.97 -0.43
C ALA A 12 10.31 -3.28 0.08
N VAL A 13 9.37 -3.20 1.04
CA VAL A 13 8.68 -4.41 1.55
C VAL A 13 7.77 -5.03 0.51
N ASN A 14 7.13 -4.25 -0.35
CA ASN A 14 6.35 -4.77 -1.47
C ASN A 14 7.21 -5.59 -2.45
N ARG A 15 8.45 -5.17 -2.70
CA ARG A 15 9.38 -5.93 -3.54
C ARG A 15 9.81 -7.23 -2.85
N ALA A 16 10.17 -7.16 -1.58
CA ALA A 16 10.49 -8.35 -0.80
C ALA A 16 9.32 -9.34 -0.78
N TRP A 17 8.08 -8.85 -0.63
CA TRP A 17 6.87 -9.66 -0.71
C TRP A 17 6.71 -10.36 -2.06
N LYS A 18 6.87 -9.63 -3.17
CA LYS A 18 6.78 -10.20 -4.53
C LYS A 18 7.82 -11.31 -4.75
N VAL A 19 9.06 -11.07 -4.33
CA VAL A 19 10.13 -12.08 -4.40
C VAL A 19 9.79 -13.30 -3.53
N ALA A 20 9.37 -13.09 -2.28
CA ALA A 20 9.02 -14.18 -1.38
C ALA A 20 7.85 -15.02 -1.93
N GLN A 21 6.84 -14.39 -2.52
CA GLN A 21 5.68 -15.07 -3.10
C GLN A 21 6.04 -16.00 -4.27
N GLU A 22 7.12 -15.69 -4.99
CA GLU A 22 7.62 -16.47 -6.13
C GLU A 22 8.71 -17.48 -5.72
N ASP A 23 9.03 -17.58 -4.44
CA ASP A 23 10.07 -18.48 -3.94
C ASP A 23 9.66 -19.97 -4.07
N CYS A 24 10.65 -20.82 -4.33
CA CYS A 24 10.47 -22.27 -4.43
C CYS A 24 10.31 -22.96 -3.07
N ASP A 25 10.80 -22.35 -1.98
CA ASP A 25 10.60 -22.85 -0.63
C ASP A 25 9.18 -22.52 -0.15
N ASN A 26 8.42 -23.56 0.18
CA ASN A 26 7.03 -23.44 0.60
C ASN A 26 6.87 -22.61 1.89
N TYR A 27 7.84 -22.62 2.80
CA TYR A 27 7.77 -21.80 4.00
C TYR A 27 7.90 -20.31 3.66
N ILE A 28 8.78 -19.97 2.72
CA ILE A 28 8.98 -18.59 2.28
C ILE A 28 7.74 -18.08 1.54
N ASN A 29 7.26 -18.82 0.54
CA ASN A 29 6.16 -18.36 -0.31
C ASN A 29 4.79 -18.33 0.39
N THR A 30 4.62 -19.04 1.50
CA THR A 30 3.40 -19.00 2.30
C THR A 30 3.53 -18.09 3.52
N HIS A 31 4.49 -18.35 4.42
CA HIS A 31 4.55 -17.69 5.72
C HIS A 31 5.26 -16.34 5.64
N ILE A 32 6.45 -16.29 5.03
CA ILE A 32 7.22 -15.04 4.91
C ILE A 32 6.50 -14.06 3.98
N ALA A 33 5.99 -14.52 2.84
CA ALA A 33 5.20 -13.70 1.95
C ALA A 33 3.97 -13.10 2.65
N LYS A 34 3.25 -13.89 3.46
CA LYS A 34 2.11 -13.39 4.23
C LYS A 34 2.50 -12.32 5.24
N ILE A 35 3.56 -12.54 6.03
CA ILE A 35 4.06 -11.56 7.01
C ILE A 35 4.46 -10.25 6.31
N LEU A 36 5.14 -10.33 5.17
CA LEU A 36 5.53 -9.15 4.39
C LEU A 36 4.32 -8.41 3.83
N GLN A 37 3.27 -9.12 3.38
CA GLN A 37 2.02 -8.51 2.94
C GLN A 37 1.34 -7.76 4.09
N GLU A 38 1.23 -8.39 5.26
CA GLU A 38 0.64 -7.79 6.46
C GLU A 38 1.43 -6.57 6.91
N GLN A 39 2.76 -6.63 6.94
CA GLN A 39 3.63 -5.51 7.28
C GLN A 39 3.47 -4.34 6.30
N LYS A 40 3.44 -4.63 4.99
CA LYS A 40 3.19 -3.63 3.95
C LYS A 40 1.84 -2.94 4.18
N SER A 41 0.79 -3.72 4.42
CA SER A 41 -0.56 -3.20 4.65
C SER A 41 -0.66 -2.36 5.92
N ALA A 42 0.02 -2.77 7.00
CA ALA A 42 0.10 -1.98 8.22
C ALA A 42 0.77 -0.62 7.98
N TRP A 43 1.90 -0.58 7.28
CA TRP A 43 2.58 0.68 6.95
C TRP A 43 1.79 1.56 5.99
N GLN A 44 1.04 1.00 5.05
CA GLN A 44 0.13 1.76 4.19
C GLN A 44 -0.97 2.46 5.01
N VAL A 45 -1.50 1.80 6.04
CA VAL A 45 -2.48 2.39 6.96
C VAL A 45 -1.84 3.42 7.89
N GLU A 46 -0.63 3.16 8.39
CA GLU A 46 0.13 4.14 9.17
C GLU A 46 0.45 5.39 8.36
N PHE A 47 0.78 5.23 7.08
CA PHE A 47 1.02 6.32 6.16
C PHE A 47 -0.23 7.21 6.00
N TYR A 48 -1.39 6.58 5.82
CA TYR A 48 -2.68 7.29 5.84
C TYR A 48 -2.90 8.05 7.15
N ARG A 49 -2.72 7.39 8.30
CA ARG A 49 -2.94 8.00 9.62
C ARG A 49 -1.97 9.16 9.92
N SER A 50 -0.76 9.10 9.37
CA SER A 50 0.25 10.16 9.51
C SER A 50 -0.05 11.38 8.63
N TYR A 51 -0.74 11.18 7.51
CA TYR A 51 -1.04 12.21 6.52
C TYR A 51 -2.49 12.12 6.00
N PRO A 52 -3.52 12.17 6.88
CA PRO A 52 -4.90 11.82 6.53
C PRO A 52 -5.57 12.81 5.56
N THR A 53 -4.99 14.00 5.40
CA THR A 53 -5.42 15.01 4.44
C THR A 53 -4.79 14.83 3.06
N SER A 54 -3.65 14.13 2.98
CA SER A 54 -2.83 14.04 1.77
C SER A 54 -2.72 12.62 1.23
N VAL A 55 -3.13 11.61 1.99
CA VAL A 55 -3.08 10.19 1.63
C VAL A 55 -4.50 9.63 1.61
N TRP A 56 -4.80 8.80 0.61
CA TRP A 56 -6.10 8.14 0.49
C TRP A 56 -6.00 6.83 -0.30
N PHE A 57 -7.04 6.01 -0.23
CA PHE A 57 -7.13 4.73 -0.93
C PHE A 57 -8.07 4.88 -2.12
N LYS A 58 -7.52 4.82 -3.34
CA LYS A 58 -8.29 4.88 -4.59
C LYS A 58 -8.48 3.47 -5.14
N THR A 59 -9.73 3.04 -5.37
CA THR A 59 -10.00 1.75 -6.04
C THR A 59 -9.32 1.73 -7.42
N ASP A 60 -8.59 0.66 -7.73
CA ASP A 60 -7.87 0.52 -9.00
C ASP A 60 -8.62 -0.42 -9.96
N VAL A 61 -9.75 0.06 -10.49
CA VAL A 61 -10.57 -0.73 -11.42
C VAL A 61 -9.94 -0.90 -12.80
N GLU A 62 -8.94 -0.08 -13.15
CA GLU A 62 -8.26 -0.16 -14.44
C GLU A 62 -7.36 -1.40 -14.50
N ASN A 63 -6.59 -1.66 -13.45
CA ASN A 63 -5.72 -2.84 -13.36
C ASN A 63 -6.41 -4.04 -12.67
N PHE A 64 -7.40 -3.79 -11.82
CA PHE A 64 -8.14 -4.81 -11.06
C PHE A 64 -9.66 -4.60 -11.20
N PRO A 65 -10.28 -5.06 -12.31
CA PRO A 65 -11.69 -4.79 -12.61
C PRO A 65 -12.69 -5.26 -11.55
N SER A 66 -12.32 -6.21 -10.69
CA SER A 66 -13.18 -6.66 -9.59
C SER A 66 -13.36 -5.59 -8.49
N GLY A 67 -12.49 -4.58 -8.44
CA GLY A 67 -12.53 -3.52 -7.42
C GLY A 67 -12.11 -4.00 -6.03
N ASP A 68 -11.38 -5.12 -5.95
CA ASP A 68 -10.92 -5.71 -4.68
C ASP A 68 -9.55 -5.18 -4.22
N VAL A 69 -9.01 -4.19 -4.93
CA VAL A 69 -7.69 -3.62 -4.67
C VAL A 69 -7.78 -2.10 -4.65
N PHE A 70 -7.14 -1.51 -3.65
CA PHE A 70 -6.92 -0.08 -3.57
C PHE A 70 -5.47 0.27 -3.88
N SER A 71 -5.28 1.34 -4.62
CA SER A 71 -4.01 2.03 -4.80
C SER A 71 -3.87 3.09 -3.71
N VAL A 72 -2.75 3.06 -2.96
CA VAL A 72 -2.49 4.04 -1.90
C VAL A 72 -1.94 5.31 -2.52
N ARG A 73 -2.77 6.34 -2.65
CA ARG A 73 -2.43 7.61 -3.29
C ARG A 73 -1.96 8.62 -2.27
N PHE A 74 -1.08 9.52 -2.70
CA PHE A 74 -0.56 10.58 -1.86
C PHE A 74 -0.21 11.82 -2.68
N GLY A 75 -0.39 13.00 -2.08
CA GLY A 75 0.03 14.27 -2.64
C GLY A 75 -0.49 14.57 -4.06
N ASN A 76 0.06 15.63 -4.65
CA ASN A 76 -0.21 16.03 -6.03
C ASN A 76 0.98 15.79 -6.96
N GLU A 77 2.13 15.41 -6.40
CA GLU A 77 3.38 15.22 -7.10
C GLU A 77 3.92 13.82 -6.84
N ALA A 78 4.60 13.26 -7.84
CA ALA A 78 5.29 12.01 -7.67
C ALA A 78 6.50 12.16 -6.74
N VAL A 79 6.73 11.14 -5.94
CA VAL A 79 7.96 10.98 -5.17
C VAL A 79 8.95 10.16 -5.98
N ARG A 80 10.22 10.55 -5.97
CA ARG A 80 11.29 9.75 -6.58
C ARG A 80 11.78 8.71 -5.56
N SER A 81 11.66 7.43 -5.88
CA SER A 81 12.29 6.38 -5.05
C SER A 81 13.80 6.33 -5.28
N THR A 82 14.52 5.68 -4.36
CA THR A 82 16.00 5.66 -4.34
C THR A 82 16.65 4.96 -5.52
N ASP A 83 15.90 4.18 -6.28
CA ASP A 83 16.31 3.54 -7.52
C ASP A 83 15.96 4.34 -8.78
N GLY A 84 15.36 5.52 -8.61
CA GLY A 84 15.10 6.47 -9.69
C GLY A 84 13.67 6.45 -10.23
N ASP A 85 12.82 5.51 -9.80
CA ASP A 85 11.42 5.44 -10.24
C ASP A 85 10.60 6.62 -9.71
N SER A 86 9.67 7.11 -10.54
CA SER A 86 8.70 8.13 -10.16
C SER A 86 7.43 7.45 -9.64
N LYS A 87 7.12 7.63 -8.36
CA LYS A 87 6.01 6.97 -7.66
C LYS A 87 4.85 7.93 -7.44
N TRP A 88 3.69 7.57 -7.98
CA TRP A 88 2.41 8.26 -7.80
C TRP A 88 1.47 7.52 -6.83
N ASN A 89 1.96 6.44 -6.24
CA ASN A 89 1.26 5.62 -5.25
C ASN A 89 2.25 4.83 -4.39
N ALA A 90 1.84 4.51 -3.16
CA ALA A 90 2.58 3.68 -2.22
C ALA A 90 2.07 2.24 -2.33
N GLU A 91 2.12 1.72 -3.55
CA GLU A 91 1.70 0.35 -3.90
C GLU A 91 0.21 0.05 -3.64
N HIS A 92 -0.16 -1.20 -3.86
CA HIS A 92 -1.54 -1.68 -3.74
C HIS A 92 -1.80 -2.42 -2.43
N ILE A 93 -3.01 -2.27 -1.90
CA ILE A 93 -3.53 -2.97 -0.73
C ILE A 93 -4.85 -3.70 -1.07
N PRO A 94 -5.00 -4.99 -0.72
CA PRO A 94 -6.27 -5.69 -0.85
C PRO A 94 -7.37 -5.03 -0.01
N LYS A 95 -8.57 -4.89 -0.56
CA LYS A 95 -9.75 -4.33 0.10
C LYS A 95 -10.09 -5.04 1.41
N ILE A 96 -9.92 -6.36 1.45
CA ILE A 96 -10.17 -7.16 2.66
C ILE A 96 -9.22 -6.78 3.79
N LEU A 97 -7.93 -6.58 3.50
CA LEU A 97 -6.93 -6.15 4.49
C LEU A 97 -7.15 -4.69 4.91
N LEU A 98 -7.49 -3.82 3.96
CA LEU A 98 -7.79 -2.43 4.30
C LEU A 98 -8.98 -2.33 5.27
N LYS A 99 -10.04 -3.11 5.04
CA LYS A 99 -11.21 -3.18 5.91
C LYS A 99 -10.92 -3.78 7.29
N SER A 100 -9.96 -4.68 7.41
CA SER A 100 -9.61 -5.26 8.72
C SER A 100 -8.70 -4.35 9.55
N LEU A 101 -7.95 -3.43 8.91
CA LEU A 101 -6.98 -2.55 9.57
C LEU A 101 -7.53 -1.17 9.94
N LEU A 102 -8.57 -0.71 9.23
CA LEU A 102 -9.25 0.55 9.50
C LEU A 102 -10.53 0.34 10.30
N THR A 103 -10.86 1.30 11.15
CA THR A 103 -12.23 1.44 11.65
C THR A 103 -13.18 1.77 10.49
N GLU A 104 -14.48 1.55 10.67
CA GLU A 104 -15.48 1.86 9.64
C GLU A 104 -15.45 3.35 9.25
N SER A 105 -15.33 4.25 10.23
CA SER A 105 -15.24 5.70 9.98
C SER A 105 -13.97 6.08 9.23
N GLU A 106 -12.82 5.51 9.60
CA GLU A 106 -11.59 5.71 8.86
C GLU A 106 -11.73 5.21 7.42
N TYR A 107 -12.25 4.00 7.22
CA TYR A 107 -12.45 3.43 5.89
C TYR A 107 -13.29 4.35 5.00
N LEU A 108 -14.44 4.84 5.51
CA LEU A 108 -15.31 5.74 4.77
C LEU A 108 -14.61 7.04 4.36
N ILE A 109 -13.80 7.63 5.23
CA ILE A 109 -13.07 8.89 4.97
C ILE A 109 -11.86 8.65 4.05
N ALA A 110 -11.15 7.54 4.26
CA ALA A 110 -9.91 7.22 3.60
C ALA A 110 -10.11 6.77 2.15
N THR A 111 -11.29 6.24 1.80
CA THR A 111 -11.61 5.85 0.42
C THR A 111 -12.24 6.96 -0.42
N GLN A 112 -12.44 8.15 0.15
CA GLN A 112 -12.84 9.32 -0.65
C GLN A 112 -11.59 9.95 -1.30
N PRO A 113 -11.68 10.35 -2.59
CA PRO A 113 -10.62 11.14 -3.21
C PRO A 113 -10.33 12.40 -2.39
N LYS A 114 -9.05 12.73 -2.22
CA LYS A 114 -8.63 14.06 -1.76
C LYS A 114 -8.47 14.93 -2.99
N VAL A 115 -9.03 16.15 -2.92
CA VAL A 115 -8.92 17.18 -3.96
C VAL A 115 -7.60 17.91 -3.81
#